data_AF-A0A3M1FX19-F1
#
_entry.id   AF-A0A3M1FX19-F1
#
_cell.length_a   1.000
_cell.length_b   1.000
_cell.length_c   1.000
_cell.angle_alpha   90.00
_cell.angle_beta   90.00
_cell.angle_gamma   90.00
#
_symmetry.space_group_name_H-M   'P 1'
#
loop_
_entity.id
_entity.type
_entity.pdbx_description
1 polymer ?
#
loop_
_entity_poly.entity_id
_entity_poly.type
_entity_poly.pdbx_seq_one_letter_code
_entity_poly.pdbx_strand_id
1 'polypeptide(L)'
;MAYTFTDPYRPVRFLLRIDGLLLGVGLGPVLFLQPASWLARLGLEQPGPLWSARIGGAALIGLGLGLLVAAGEQEMRMASLLTAMVSNGLIALALFLSYLAGELAGLNGWGVFAVTSIFAISLAMAVAPIPFLRRERQPRL
;
A
#
# COMPACT_ATOMS: atom_id res chain seq x y z
N MET A 1 -13.01 25.55 21.34
CA MET A 1 -12.43 24.25 20.95
C MET A 1 -13.55 23.21 20.96
N ALA A 2 -14.24 23.05 19.83
CA ALA A 2 -15.34 22.09 19.74
C ALA A 2 -14.74 20.68 19.57
N TYR A 3 -14.97 19.84 20.57
CA TYR A 3 -14.55 18.45 20.58
C TYR A 3 -15.24 17.66 19.45
N THR A 4 -14.46 17.25 18.46
CA THR A 4 -14.83 16.33 17.39
C THR A 4 -15.00 14.91 17.95
N PHE A 5 -16.11 14.64 18.65
CA PHE A 5 -16.44 13.30 19.15
C PHE A 5 -16.99 12.37 18.04
N THR A 6 -17.20 12.88 16.83
CA THR A 6 -17.73 12.15 15.68
C THR A 6 -16.97 12.52 14.40
N ASP A 7 -15.68 12.21 14.31
CA ASP A 7 -15.02 12.15 12.98
C ASP A 7 -15.37 10.80 12.34
N PRO A 8 -16.31 10.74 11.38
CA PRO A 8 -16.70 9.49 10.73
C PRO A 8 -15.55 8.88 9.92
N TYR A 9 -14.53 9.68 9.57
CA TYR A 9 -13.38 9.26 8.77
C TYR A 9 -12.17 8.84 9.61
N ARG A 10 -12.25 8.91 10.95
CA ARG A 10 -11.19 8.46 11.85
C ARG A 10 -10.60 7.07 11.50
N PRO A 11 -11.41 6.02 11.21
CA PRO A 11 -10.85 4.72 10.84
C PRO A 11 -10.08 4.78 9.51
N VAL A 12 -10.59 5.52 8.52
CA VAL A 12 -9.93 5.67 7.22
C VAL A 12 -8.61 6.43 7.35
N ARG A 13 -8.58 7.49 8.16
CA ARG A 13 -7.33 8.22 8.45
C ARG A 13 -6.28 7.32 9.07
N PHE A 14 -6.70 6.46 9.99
CA PHE A 14 -5.80 5.52 10.64
C PHE A 14 -5.24 4.49 9.65
N LEU A 15 -6.11 3.95 8.79
CA LEU A 15 -5.73 3.05 7.71
C LEU A 15 -4.74 3.69 6.75
N LEU A 16 -5.01 4.92 6.27
CA LEU A 16 -4.10 5.65 5.39
C LEU A 16 -2.72 5.90 6.02
N ARG A 17 -2.66 6.13 7.34
CA ARG A 17 -1.39 6.28 8.07
C ARG A 17 -0.63 4.97 8.17
N ILE A 18 -1.31 3.88 8.52
CA ILE A 18 -0.69 2.55 8.58
C ILE A 18 -0.13 2.20 7.21
N ASP A 19 -0.92 2.38 6.16
CA ASP A 19 -0.55 2.05 4.80
C ASP A 19 0.62 2.91 4.29
N GLY A 20 0.52 4.23 4.47
CA GLY A 20 1.58 5.15 4.11
C GLY A 20 2.89 4.88 4.87
N LEU A 21 2.82 4.46 6.13
CA LEU A 21 3.99 4.08 6.93
C LEU A 21 4.55 2.71 6.54
N LEU A 22 3.72 1.69 6.39
CA LEU A 22 4.17 0.32 6.17
C LEU A 22 4.58 0.09 4.71
N LEU A 23 3.69 0.37 3.76
CA LEU A 23 3.94 0.12 2.35
C LEU A 23 4.77 1.25 1.73
N GLY A 24 4.45 2.49 2.08
CA GLY A 24 5.10 3.63 1.47
C GLY A 24 6.49 3.91 2.03
N VAL A 25 6.56 4.31 3.29
CA VAL A 25 7.80 4.72 3.97
C VAL A 25 8.59 3.51 4.50
N GLY A 26 7.95 2.37 4.72
CA GLY A 26 8.61 1.13 5.13
C GLY A 26 9.17 0.38 3.93
N LEU A 27 8.29 -0.16 3.10
CA LEU A 27 8.68 -0.99 1.94
C LEU A 27 9.38 -0.17 0.84
N GLY A 28 8.94 1.06 0.59
CA GLY A 28 9.46 1.89 -0.49
C GLY A 28 10.97 2.15 -0.42
N PRO A 29 11.53 2.65 0.70
CA PRO A 29 12.96 2.83 0.87
C PRO A 29 13.75 1.53 0.84
N VAL A 30 13.18 0.44 1.37
CA VAL A 30 13.81 -0.89 1.27
C VAL A 30 13.97 -1.26 -0.20
N LEU A 31 12.93 -1.15 -1.02
CA LEU A 31 13.00 -1.45 -2.45
C LEU A 31 13.87 -0.46 -3.25
N PHE A 32 13.93 0.80 -2.83
CA PHE A 32 14.71 1.85 -3.47
C PHE A 32 16.22 1.71 -3.19
N LEU A 33 16.60 1.39 -1.95
CA LEU A 33 17.98 1.38 -1.49
C LEU A 33 18.60 -0.02 -1.46
N GLN A 34 17.82 -1.09 -1.66
CA GLN A 34 18.31 -2.45 -1.48
C GLN A 34 19.51 -2.79 -2.38
N PRO A 35 20.60 -3.34 -1.81
CA PRO A 35 21.62 -4.04 -2.57
C PRO A 35 21.14 -5.45 -2.96
N ALA A 36 21.49 -5.93 -4.16
CA ALA A 36 21.07 -7.24 -4.69
C ALA A 36 21.28 -8.41 -3.71
N SER A 37 22.34 -8.34 -2.89
CA SER A 37 22.66 -9.35 -1.87
C SER A 37 21.57 -9.58 -0.81
N TRP A 38 20.70 -8.59 -0.58
CA TRP A 38 19.61 -8.71 0.40
C TRP A 38 18.41 -9.47 -0.19
N LEU A 39 18.10 -9.23 -1.45
CA LEU A 39 17.06 -9.96 -2.20
C LEU A 39 17.40 -11.44 -2.35
N ALA A 40 18.67 -11.75 -2.64
CA ALA A 40 19.14 -13.13 -2.72
C ALA A 40 18.92 -13.91 -1.41
N ARG A 41 19.06 -13.25 -0.25
CA ARG A 41 18.79 -13.87 1.06
C ARG A 41 17.31 -14.18 1.30
N LEU A 42 16.41 -13.54 0.56
CA LEU A 42 14.97 -13.80 0.61
C LEU A 42 14.54 -14.88 -0.40
N GLY A 43 15.47 -15.43 -1.18
CA GLY A 43 15.17 -16.41 -2.24
C GLY A 43 14.65 -15.76 -3.53
N LEU A 44 14.72 -14.43 -3.64
CA LEU A 44 14.48 -13.70 -4.87
C LEU A 44 15.78 -13.67 -5.68
N GLU A 45 16.11 -14.78 -6.34
CA GLU A 45 17.14 -14.77 -7.38
C GLU A 45 16.63 -13.90 -8.53
N GLN A 46 17.10 -12.65 -8.61
CA GLN A 46 16.70 -11.74 -9.68
C GLN A 46 17.60 -11.94 -10.90
N PRO A 47 17.06 -12.42 -12.04
CA PRO A 47 17.83 -12.55 -13.29
C PRO A 47 17.95 -11.22 -14.04
N GLY A 48 17.61 -10.07 -13.44
CA GLY A 48 17.42 -8.81 -14.16
C GLY A 48 17.91 -7.55 -13.44
N PRO A 49 17.86 -6.39 -14.13
CA PRO A 49 18.38 -5.14 -13.61
C PRO A 49 17.58 -4.61 -12.41
N LEU A 50 18.28 -4.13 -11.38
CA LEU A 50 17.68 -3.58 -10.15
C LEU A 50 16.85 -2.30 -10.34
N TRP A 51 16.89 -1.67 -11.52
CA TRP A 51 16.21 -0.38 -11.75
C TRP A 51 14.69 -0.49 -11.62
N SER A 52 14.09 -1.63 -11.99
CA SER A 52 12.64 -1.85 -11.87
C SER A 52 12.19 -1.81 -10.41
N ALA A 53 12.94 -2.48 -9.52
CA ALA A 53 12.70 -2.47 -8.09
C ALA A 53 12.87 -1.06 -7.50
N ARG A 54 13.86 -0.29 -7.98
CA ARG A 54 14.06 1.10 -7.54
C ARG A 54 12.92 2.01 -7.97
N ILE A 55 12.42 1.88 -9.20
CA ILE A 55 11.26 2.65 -9.66
C ILE A 55 10.02 2.29 -8.84
N GLY A 56 9.79 0.99 -8.59
CA GLY A 56 8.70 0.53 -7.71
C GLY A 56 8.83 1.10 -6.29
N GLY A 57 10.04 1.09 -5.72
CA GLY A 57 10.33 1.68 -4.42
C GLY A 57 10.08 3.18 -4.37
N ALA A 58 10.52 3.93 -5.38
CA ALA A 58 10.27 5.38 -5.48
C ALA A 58 8.77 5.70 -5.60
N ALA A 59 8.04 4.91 -6.40
CA ALA A 59 6.59 5.05 -6.54
C ALA A 59 5.87 4.80 -5.21
N LEU A 60 6.29 3.78 -4.46
CA LEU A 60 5.75 3.48 -3.13
C LEU A 60 6.05 4.60 -2.12
N ILE A 61 7.27 5.16 -2.13
CA ILE A 61 7.60 6.31 -1.27
C ILE A 61 6.67 7.49 -1.57
N GLY A 62 6.54 7.85 -2.86
CA GLY A 62 5.67 8.95 -3.29
C GLY A 62 4.21 8.71 -2.90
N LEU A 63 3.71 7.49 -3.12
CA LEU A 63 2.39 7.06 -2.69
C LEU A 63 2.22 7.21 -1.19
N GLY A 64 3.16 6.69 -0.40
CA GLY A 64 3.13 6.73 1.05
C GLY A 64 3.05 8.13 1.62
N LEU A 65 3.88 9.03 1.10
CA LEU A 65 3.84 10.44 1.46
C LEU A 65 2.49 11.06 1.09
N GLY A 66 1.97 10.77 -0.10
CA GLY A 66 0.64 11.24 -0.52
C GLY A 66 -0.48 10.77 0.42
N LEU A 67 -0.48 9.50 0.82
CA LEU A 67 -1.46 8.95 1.75
C LEU A 67 -1.31 9.53 3.17
N LEU A 68 -0.09 9.77 3.63
CA LEU A 68 0.18 10.41 4.91
C LEU A 68 -0.30 11.86 4.95
N VAL A 69 -0.07 12.61 3.87
CA VAL A 69 -0.60 13.97 3.72
C VAL A 69 -2.13 13.94 3.72
N ALA A 70 -2.74 13.06 2.92
CA ALA A 70 -4.19 12.90 2.85
C ALA A 70 -4.80 12.55 4.22
N ALA A 71 -4.12 11.72 5.03
CA ALA A 71 -4.57 11.38 6.37
C ALA A 71 -4.56 12.57 7.36
N GLY A 72 -3.83 13.64 7.04
CA GLY A 72 -3.73 14.87 7.82
C GLY A 72 -4.73 15.96 7.41
N GLU A 73 -5.35 15.87 6.23
CA GLU A 73 -6.26 16.91 5.73
C GLU A 73 -7.55 16.98 6.55
N GLN A 74 -8.10 18.17 6.84
CA GLN A 74 -9.33 18.29 7.63
C GLN A 74 -10.54 17.62 6.95
N GLU A 75 -10.64 17.70 5.63
CA GLU A 75 -11.67 17.04 4.83
C GLU A 75 -11.05 15.93 4.01
N MET A 76 -11.61 14.72 4.08
CA MET A 76 -11.13 13.59 3.31
C MET A 76 -11.65 13.70 1.88
N ARG A 77 -10.76 13.94 0.92
CA ARG A 77 -11.15 14.06 -0.49
C ARG A 77 -11.43 12.68 -1.10
N MET A 78 -12.53 12.59 -1.86
CA MET A 78 -12.89 11.42 -2.69
C MET A 78 -11.71 10.93 -3.55
N ALA A 79 -10.94 11.86 -4.11
CA ALA A 79 -9.75 11.56 -4.92
C ALA A 79 -8.72 10.75 -4.13
N SER A 80 -8.44 11.14 -2.88
CA SER A 80 -7.48 10.46 -2.01
C SER A 80 -7.92 9.03 -1.67
N LEU A 81 -9.22 8.82 -1.46
CA LEU A 81 -9.80 7.50 -1.22
C LEU A 81 -9.70 6.60 -2.46
N LEU A 82 -10.00 7.15 -3.64
CA LEU A 82 -9.86 6.42 -4.90
C LEU A 82 -8.41 6.08 -5.20
N THR A 83 -7.47 7.02 -4.98
CA THR A 83 -6.03 6.75 -5.14
C THR A 83 -5.60 5.64 -4.20
N ALA A 84 -5.97 5.69 -2.92
CA ALA A 84 -5.64 4.64 -1.96
C ALA A 84 -6.19 3.28 -2.39
N MET A 85 -7.45 3.21 -2.83
CA MET A 85 -8.07 1.97 -3.28
C MET A 85 -7.41 1.39 -4.53
N VAL A 86 -7.23 2.23 -5.56
CA VAL A 86 -6.68 1.81 -6.86
C VAL A 86 -5.25 1.36 -6.68
N SER A 87 -4.43 2.14 -5.99
CA SER A 87 -3.01 1.81 -5.81
C SER A 87 -2.82 0.53 -4.99
N ASN A 88 -3.54 0.37 -3.89
CA ASN A 88 -3.48 -0.88 -3.11
C ASN A 88 -4.04 -2.08 -3.89
N GLY A 89 -5.10 -1.88 -4.66
CA GLY A 89 -5.66 -2.90 -5.53
C GLY A 89 -4.66 -3.34 -6.61
N LEU A 90 -3.93 -2.40 -7.22
CA LEU A 90 -2.87 -2.68 -8.19
C LEU A 90 -1.69 -3.42 -7.57
N ILE A 91 -1.28 -3.07 -6.34
CA ILE A 91 -0.22 -3.80 -5.61
C ILE A 91 -0.66 -5.24 -5.35
N ALA A 92 -1.87 -5.45 -4.82
CA ALA A 92 -2.40 -6.78 -4.55
C ALA A 92 -2.53 -7.60 -5.84
N LEU A 93 -3.01 -6.99 -6.93
CA LEU A 93 -3.12 -7.63 -8.23
C LEU A 93 -1.74 -8.02 -8.78
N ALA A 94 -0.75 -7.14 -8.69
CA ALA A 94 0.60 -7.44 -9.15
C ALA A 94 1.19 -8.64 -8.40
N LEU A 95 1.05 -8.69 -7.06
CA LEU A 95 1.50 -9.83 -6.26
C LEU A 95 0.77 -11.13 -6.62
N PHE A 96 -0.53 -11.05 -6.88
CA PHE A 96 -1.31 -12.21 -7.32
C PHE A 96 -0.88 -12.72 -8.70
N LEU A 97 -0.59 -11.81 -9.64
CA LEU A 97 -0.07 -12.18 -10.96
C LEU A 97 1.34 -12.79 -10.87
N SER A 98 2.23 -12.22 -10.06
CA SER A 98 3.56 -12.82 -9.81
C SER A 98 3.47 -14.19 -9.16
N TYR A 99 2.48 -14.42 -8.28
CA TYR A 99 2.20 -15.76 -7.74
C TYR A 99 1.78 -16.73 -8.84
N LEU A 100 0.82 -16.36 -9.70
CA LEU A 100 0.35 -17.22 -10.80
C LEU A 100 1.44 -17.49 -11.85
N ALA A 101 2.34 -16.52 -12.08
CA ALA A 101 3.49 -16.67 -12.96
C ALA A 101 4.61 -17.57 -12.37
N GLY A 102 4.48 -17.98 -11.11
CA GLY A 102 5.49 -18.79 -10.42
C GLY A 102 6.74 -18.01 -10.00
N GLU A 103 6.76 -16.68 -10.14
CA GLU A 103 7.90 -15.82 -9.79
C GLU A 103 8.23 -15.84 -8.29
N LEU A 104 7.27 -16.27 -7.46
CA LEU A 104 7.39 -16.35 -6.00
C LEU A 104 7.81 -17.74 -5.50
N ALA A 105 8.02 -18.72 -6.39
CA ALA A 105 8.30 -20.10 -6.00
C ALA A 105 9.65 -20.29 -5.25
N GLY A 106 10.60 -19.37 -5.46
CA GLY A 106 11.92 -19.39 -4.80
C GLY A 106 11.95 -18.77 -3.40
N LEU A 107 10.84 -18.19 -2.93
CA LEU A 107 10.82 -17.50 -1.64
C LEU A 107 11.08 -18.45 -0.47
N ASN A 108 11.94 -18.02 0.46
CA ASN A 108 12.06 -18.69 1.75
C ASN A 108 10.87 -18.34 2.67
N GLY A 109 10.75 -19.01 3.83
CA GLY A 109 9.63 -18.80 4.75
C GLY A 109 9.42 -17.33 5.19
N TRP A 110 10.50 -16.57 5.35
CA TRP A 110 10.43 -15.13 5.67
C TRP A 110 9.94 -14.29 4.48
N GLY A 111 10.38 -14.62 3.27
CA GLY A 111 9.92 -14.00 2.04
C GLY A 111 8.44 -14.26 1.79
N VAL A 112 7.97 -15.49 2.00
CA VAL A 112 6.55 -15.85 1.93
C VAL A 112 5.75 -15.03 2.95
N PHE A 113 6.17 -15.01 4.21
CA PHE A 113 5.49 -14.24 5.26
C PHE A 113 5.39 -12.75 4.91
N ALA A 114 6.48 -12.15 4.43
CA ALA A 114 6.51 -10.75 4.03
C ALA A 114 5.55 -10.47 2.86
N VAL A 115 5.63 -11.24 1.78
CA VAL A 115 4.80 -11.05 0.58
C VAL A 115 3.32 -11.28 0.89
N THR A 116 2.98 -12.33 1.64
CA THR A 116 1.59 -12.59 2.05
C THR A 116 1.06 -11.48 2.95
N SER A 117 1.88 -10.95 3.86
CA SER A 117 1.48 -9.83 4.73
C SER A 117 1.20 -8.57 3.91
N ILE A 118 2.07 -8.23 2.96
CA ILE A 118 1.87 -7.09 2.04
C ILE A 118 0.59 -7.28 1.24
N PHE A 119 0.39 -8.46 0.64
CA PHE A 119 -0.82 -8.78 -0.12
C PHE A 119 -2.10 -8.60 0.71
N ALA A 120 -2.13 -9.15 1.93
CA ALA A 120 -3.29 -9.06 2.81
C ALA A 120 -3.58 -7.62 3.22
N ILE A 121 -2.55 -6.83 3.56
CA ILE A 121 -2.68 -5.42 3.92
C ILE A 121 -3.19 -4.62 2.71
N SER A 122 -2.56 -4.76 1.54
CA SER A 122 -2.99 -4.07 0.32
C SER A 122 -4.43 -4.43 -0.05
N LEU A 123 -4.82 -5.70 0.01
CA LEU A 123 -6.19 -6.10 -0.29
C LEU A 123 -7.20 -5.50 0.71
N ALA A 124 -6.88 -5.52 2.00
CA ALA A 124 -7.72 -4.90 3.03
C ALA A 124 -7.86 -3.39 2.80
N MET A 125 -6.77 -2.70 2.47
CA MET A 125 -6.73 -1.27 2.19
C MET A 125 -7.45 -0.88 0.88
N ALA A 126 -7.49 -1.80 -0.10
CA ALA A 126 -8.24 -1.60 -1.33
C ALA A 126 -9.77 -1.65 -1.10
N VAL A 127 -10.22 -2.42 -0.10
CA VAL A 127 -11.65 -2.66 0.17
C VAL A 127 -12.19 -1.76 1.28
N ALA A 128 -11.38 -1.45 2.29
CA ALA A 128 -11.81 -0.71 3.48
C ALA A 128 -12.43 0.68 3.20
N PRO A 129 -12.03 1.45 2.17
CA PRO A 129 -12.65 2.74 1.87
C PRO A 129 -14.02 2.66 1.16
N ILE A 130 -14.43 1.49 0.64
CA ILE A 130 -15.68 1.31 -0.14
C ILE A 130 -16.93 1.82 0.60
N PRO A 131 -17.16 1.51 1.90
CA PRO A 131 -18.34 1.98 2.62
C PRO A 131 -18.39 3.51 2.74
N PHE A 132 -17.23 4.18 2.75
CA PHE A 132 -17.13 5.64 2.87
C PHE A 132 -17.45 6.33 1.54
N LEU A 133 -16.99 5.77 0.40
CA LEU A 133 -17.37 6.25 -0.94
C LEU A 133 -18.89 6.21 -1.16
N ARG A 134 -19.56 5.18 -0.63
CA ARG A 134 -21.03 5.05 -0.73
C ARG A 134 -21.77 6.15 0.02
N ARG A 135 -21.24 6.60 1.17
CA ARG A 135 -21.84 7.67 1.98
C ARG A 135 -21.70 9.04 1.33
N GLU A 136 -20.62 9.30 0.62
CA GLU A 136 -20.38 10.57 -0.06
C GLU A 136 -21.22 10.74 -1.33
N ARG A 137 -21.62 9.63 -1.98
CA ARG A 137 -22.51 9.64 -3.16
C ARG A 137 -24.01 9.72 -2.86
N GLN A 138 -24.43 9.51 -1.61
CA GLN A 138 -25.85 9.62 -1.27
C GLN A 138 -26.20 11.10 -1.06
N PRO A 139 -27.11 11.68 -1.86
CA PRO A 139 -27.59 13.03 -1.62
C PRO A 139 -28.23 13.07 -0.24
N ARG A 140 -27.78 14.01 0.61
CA ARG A 140 -28.47 14.32 1.87
C ARG A 140 -29.79 14.99 1.48
N LEU A 141 -30.87 14.21 1.45
CA LEU A 141 -32.25 14.71 1.39
C LEU A 141 -32.67 15.25 2.76
#